data_AF-A0A3B8Z1S5-F1
#
_entry.id   AF-A0A3B8Z1S5-F1
#
_cell.length_a   1.000
_cell.length_b   1.000
_cell.length_c   1.000
_cell.angle_alpha   90.00
_cell.angle_beta   90.00
_cell.angle_gamma   90.00
#
_symmetry.space_group_name_H-M   'P 1'
#
loop_
_entity.id
_entity.type
_entity.pdbx_description
1 polymer ?
#
loop_
_entity_poly.entity_id
_entity_poly.type
_entity_poly.pdbx_seq_one_letter_code
_entity_poly.pdbx_strand_id
1 'polypeptide(L)'
;PVKTKVLIDTAGYVCLFLPVVSWVTLGLWEYWVEALVAGDRSGQSAWNPIIWPFRLMFFLGFALLWAQGLAELIKCFWYLSGRIEELDPGDG
;
A
#
# COMPACT_ATOMS: atom_id res chain seq x y z
N PRO A 1 -23.03 15.01 7.79
CA PRO A 1 -23.60 13.63 7.73
C PRO A 1 -22.46 12.60 7.65
N VAL A 2 -22.11 11.97 8.77
CA VAL A 2 -20.95 11.04 8.89
C VAL A 2 -21.03 9.90 7.88
N LYS A 3 -22.23 9.36 7.65
CA LYS A 3 -22.48 8.30 6.66
C LYS A 3 -22.08 8.67 5.22
N THR A 4 -22.26 9.93 4.81
CA THR A 4 -21.88 10.40 3.47
C THR A 4 -20.36 10.48 3.33
N LYS A 5 -19.65 10.92 4.38
CA LYS A 5 -18.18 10.96 4.41
C LYS A 5 -17.60 9.56 4.25
N VAL A 6 -18.10 8.59 5.03
CA VAL A 6 -17.63 7.20 4.96
C VAL A 6 -17.89 6.56 3.60
N LEU A 7 -19.02 6.89 2.95
CA LEU A 7 -19.32 6.38 1.63
C LEU A 7 -18.36 6.94 0.56
N ILE A 8 -18.01 8.22 0.66
CA ILE A 8 -16.99 8.85 -0.20
C ILE A 8 -15.62 8.23 0.06
N ASP A 9 -15.23 8.06 1.32
CA ASP A 9 -13.96 7.45 1.70
C ASP A 9 -13.86 6.00 1.18
N THR A 10 -14.92 5.20 1.36
CA THR A 10 -15.00 3.82 0.84
C THR A 10 -14.83 3.81 -0.68
N ALA A 11 -15.54 4.68 -1.39
CA ALA A 11 -15.45 4.77 -2.84
C ALA A 11 -14.04 5.19 -3.29
N GLY A 12 -13.41 6.13 -2.59
CA GLY A 12 -12.02 6.53 -2.84
C GLY A 12 -11.03 5.38 -2.64
N TYR A 13 -11.18 4.61 -1.56
CA TYR A 13 -10.33 3.45 -1.29
C TYR A 13 -10.47 2.37 -2.36
N VAL A 14 -11.70 2.04 -2.77
CA VAL A 14 -11.97 0.97 -3.73
C VAL A 14 -11.62 1.38 -5.16
N CYS A 15 -11.98 2.59 -5.58
CA CYS A 15 -11.85 3.01 -6.97
C CYS A 15 -10.48 3.61 -7.31
N LEU A 16 -9.78 4.19 -6.34
CA LEU A 16 -8.51 4.89 -6.58
C LEU A 16 -7.37 4.27 -5.79
N PHE A 17 -7.45 4.24 -4.46
CA PHE A 17 -6.30 3.89 -3.62
C PHE A 17 -5.85 2.44 -3.85
N LEU A 18 -6.72 1.46 -3.62
CA LEU A 18 -6.38 0.05 -3.77
C LEU A 18 -5.92 -0.32 -5.18
N PRO A 19 -6.62 0.04 -6.28
CA PRO A 19 -6.19 -0.36 -7.62
C PRO A 19 -4.84 0.26 -7.99
N VAL A 20 -4.62 1.55 -7.68
CA VAL A 20 -3.36 2.23 -7.99
C VAL A 20 -2.21 1.66 -7.15
N VAL A 21 -2.40 1.50 -5.83
CA VAL A 21 -1.35 0.95 -4.95
C VAL A 21 -1.07 -0.51 -5.28
N SER A 22 -2.09 -1.29 -5.69
CA SER A 22 -1.89 -2.67 -6.17
C SER A 22 -1.01 -2.69 -7.41
N TRP A 23 -1.33 -1.85 -8.41
CA TRP A 23 -0.57 -1.76 -9.66
C TRP A 23 0.90 -1.39 -9.40
N VAL A 24 1.14 -0.38 -8.56
CA VAL A 24 2.49 0.05 -8.20
C VAL A 24 3.22 -1.05 -7.42
N THR A 25 2.58 -1.66 -6.42
CA THR A 25 3.20 -2.74 -5.63
C THR A 25 3.63 -3.92 -6.51
N LEU A 26 2.80 -4.30 -7.48
CA LEU A 26 3.12 -5.37 -8.44
C LEU A 26 4.30 -5.00 -9.34
N GLY A 27 4.33 -3.77 -9.89
CA GLY A 27 5.48 -3.30 -10.67
C GLY A 27 6.77 -3.25 -9.85
N LEU A 28 6.69 -2.90 -8.56
CA LEU A 28 7.85 -2.91 -7.65
C LEU A 28 8.32 -4.33 -7.32
N TRP A 29 7.40 -5.30 -7.29
CA TRP A 29 7.75 -6.71 -7.15
C TRP A 29 8.57 -7.20 -8.34
N GLU A 30 8.10 -6.94 -9.57
CA GLU A 30 8.83 -7.28 -10.79
C GLU A 30 10.21 -6.63 -10.82
N TYR A 31 10.28 -5.33 -10.51
CA TYR A 31 11.53 -4.58 -10.44
C TYR A 31 12.54 -5.13 -9.41
N TRP A 32 12.04 -5.67 -8.29
CA TRP A 32 12.86 -6.34 -7.30
C TRP A 32 13.34 -7.71 -7.78
N VAL A 33 12.45 -8.53 -8.35
CA VAL A 33 12.78 -9.87 -8.87
C VAL A 33 13.81 -9.76 -9.99
N GLU A 34 13.68 -8.80 -10.89
CA GLU A 34 14.67 -8.53 -11.93
C GLU A 34 16.06 -8.28 -11.32
N ALA A 35 16.15 -7.46 -10.26
CA ALA A 35 17.41 -7.20 -9.58
C ALA A 35 17.99 -8.42 -8.87
N LEU A 36 17.11 -9.27 -8.33
CA LEU A 36 17.48 -10.51 -7.67
C LEU A 36 18.07 -11.51 -8.68
N VAL A 37 17.42 -11.67 -9.84
CA VAL A 37 17.81 -12.63 -10.89
C VAL A 37 19.00 -12.13 -11.71
N ALA A 38 19.03 -10.84 -12.07
CA ALA A 38 20.13 -10.25 -12.83
C ALA A 38 21.43 -10.18 -12.02
N GLY A 39 21.34 -10.24 -10.68
CA GLY A 39 22.49 -10.02 -9.80
C GLY A 39 23.06 -8.61 -9.97
N ASP A 40 22.23 -7.66 -10.40
CA ASP A 40 22.60 -6.29 -10.72
C ASP A 40 23.33 -5.68 -9.53
N ARG A 41 24.59 -5.34 -9.78
CA ARG A 41 25.40 -4.49 -8.91
C ARG A 41 25.45 -3.10 -9.56
N SER A 42 25.48 -2.02 -8.77
CA SER A 42 25.50 -0.63 -9.26
C SER A 42 26.77 -0.27 -10.05
N GLY A 43 26.91 -0.83 -11.25
CA GLY A 43 28.15 -0.81 -12.02
C GLY A 43 28.43 0.56 -12.62
N GLN A 44 29.22 1.38 -11.90
CA GLN A 44 30.14 2.42 -12.42
C GLN A 44 31.22 2.83 -11.37
N SER A 45 31.45 2.06 -10.29
CA SER A 45 32.41 2.43 -9.23
C SER A 45 33.06 1.21 -8.57
N ALA A 46 34.27 1.38 -8.02
CA ALA A 46 35.03 0.30 -7.36
C ALA A 46 34.28 -0.35 -6.19
N TRP A 47 33.31 0.36 -5.63
CA TRP A 47 32.36 -0.15 -4.65
C TRP A 47 31.00 -0.36 -5.34
N ASN A 48 30.70 -1.62 -5.65
CA ASN A 48 29.58 -2.03 -6.48
C ASN A 48 28.60 -2.87 -5.63
N PRO A 49 27.82 -2.23 -4.72
CA PRO A 49 26.91 -2.94 -3.84
C PRO A 49 25.80 -3.65 -4.60
N ILE A 50 25.29 -4.70 -3.97
CA ILE A 50 24.15 -5.46 -4.47
C ILE A 50 22.89 -4.60 -4.28
N ILE A 51 22.14 -4.35 -5.36
CA ILE A 51 21.03 -3.37 -5.36
C ILE A 51 19.71 -3.98 -4.86
N TRP A 52 19.54 -5.30 -4.94
CA TRP A 52 18.26 -5.94 -4.62
C TRP A 52 17.70 -5.63 -3.22
N PRO A 53 18.50 -5.50 -2.12
CA PRO A 53 17.93 -5.22 -0.79
C PRO A 53 17.27 -3.85 -0.74
N PHE A 54 17.84 -2.86 -1.44
CA PHE A 54 17.27 -1.53 -1.53
C PHE A 54 15.96 -1.53 -2.31
N ARG A 55 15.90 -2.24 -3.44
CA ARG A 55 14.66 -2.37 -4.23
C ARG A 55 13.55 -3.09 -3.46
N LEU A 56 13.92 -4.05 -2.60
CA LEU A 56 12.97 -4.73 -1.72
C LEU A 56 12.29 -3.77 -0.75
N MET A 57 13.02 -2.78 -0.23
CA MET A 57 12.46 -1.80 0.72
C MET A 57 11.34 -0.97 0.07
N PHE A 58 11.46 -0.64 -1.22
CA PHE A 58 10.36 0.01 -1.94
C PHE A 58 9.13 -0.89 -1.99
N PHE A 59 9.29 -2.15 -2.39
CA PHE A 59 8.19 -3.11 -2.45
C PHE A 59 7.53 -3.26 -1.08
N LEU A 60 8.31 -3.44 -0.02
CA LEU A 60 7.80 -3.56 1.35
C LEU A 60 7.02 -2.32 1.79
N GLY A 61 7.53 -1.12 1.50
CA GLY A 61 6.84 0.13 1.83
C GLY A 61 5.47 0.24 1.15
N PHE A 62 5.38 -0.11 -0.13
CA PHE A 62 4.12 -0.10 -0.87
C PHE A 62 3.18 -1.25 -0.49
N ALA A 63 3.71 -2.43 -0.17
CA ALA A 63 2.93 -3.54 0.34
C ALA A 63 2.30 -3.21 1.71
N LEU A 64 3.05 -2.55 2.60
CA LEU A 64 2.53 -2.03 3.86
C LEU A 64 1.49 -0.93 3.63
N LEU A 65 1.72 -0.02 2.67
CA LEU A 65 0.76 1.00 2.25
C LEU A 65 -0.56 0.39 1.75
N TRP A 66 -0.47 -0.70 1.00
CA TRP A 66 -1.63 -1.45 0.54
C TRP A 66 -2.38 -2.10 1.71
N ALA A 67 -1.65 -2.73 2.63
CA ALA A 67 -2.23 -3.40 3.79
C ALA A 67 -2.95 -2.40 4.73
N GLN A 68 -2.41 -1.19 4.94
CA GLN A 68 -3.11 -0.17 5.72
C GLN A 68 -4.39 0.31 5.04
N GLY A 69 -4.37 0.52 3.72
CA GLY A 69 -5.58 0.90 2.98
C GLY A 69 -6.67 -0.17 3.03
N LEU A 70 -6.28 -1.44 3.02
CA LEU A 70 -7.20 -2.55 3.21
C LEU A 70 -7.83 -2.54 4.61
N ALA A 71 -7.06 -2.26 5.66
CA ALA A 71 -7.57 -2.16 7.02
C ALA A 71 -8.59 -1.00 7.17
N GLU A 72 -8.32 0.16 6.58
CA GLU A 72 -9.26 1.29 6.53
C GLU A 72 -10.54 0.94 5.76
N LEU A 73 -10.42 0.26 4.62
CA LEU A 73 -11.57 -0.17 3.84
C LEU A 73 -12.47 -1.13 4.63
N ILE A 74 -11.89 -2.10 5.34
CA ILE A 74 -12.64 -3.03 6.18
C ILE A 74 -13.40 -2.29 7.28
N LYS A 75 -12.75 -1.32 7.95
CA LYS A 75 -13.40 -0.47 8.96
C LYS A 75 -14.59 0.31 8.38
N CYS A 76 -14.43 0.89 7.19
CA CYS A 76 -15.51 1.59 6.50
C CYS A 76 -16.70 0.66 6.18
N PHE A 77 -16.42 -0.57 5.70
CA PHE A 77 -17.45 -1.58 5.43
C PHE A 77 -18.23 -1.99 6.69
N TRP A 78 -17.53 -2.17 7.81
CA TRP A 78 -18.16 -2.55 9.07
C TRP A 78 -19.04 -1.43 9.64
N TYR A 79 -18.60 -0.17 9.52
CA TYR A 79 -19.42 1.00 9.87
C TYR A 79 -20.68 1.11 9.01
N LEU A 80 -20.55 0.95 7.68
CA LEU A 80 -21.70 0.96 6.76
C LEU A 80 -22.67 -0.20 7.03
N SER A 81 -22.16 -1.35 7.47
CA SER A 81 -22.97 -2.51 7.85
C SER A 81 -23.67 -2.36 9.21
N GLY A 82 -23.48 -1.23 9.91
CA GLY A 82 -24.07 -0.99 11.23
C GLY A 82 -23.49 -1.87 12.34
N ARG A 83 -22.31 -2.47 12.12
CA ARG A 83 -21.61 -3.32 13.11
C ARG A 83 -20.71 -2.51 14.04
N ILE A 84 -20.43 -1.25 13.69
CA ILE A 84 -19.64 -0.31 14.50
C ILE A 84 -20.38 1.02 14.49
N GLU A 85 -20.60 1.60 15.66
CA GLU A 85 -21.36 2.85 15.83
C GLU A 85 -20.44 4.08 15.97
N GLU A 86 -19.21 3.87 16.45
CA GLU A 86 -18.14 4.89 16.55
C GLU A 86 -17.03 4.63 15.52
N LEU A 87 -17.00 5.45 14.46
CA LEU A 87 -15.75 5.77 13.78
C LEU A 87 -15.19 6.99 14.51
N ASP A 88 -14.60 6.74 15.69
CA ASP A 88 -13.65 7.58 16.46
C ASP A 88 -14.00 7.75 17.98
N PRO A 89 -13.30 7.06 18.91
CA PRO A 89 -13.32 7.38 20.34
C PRO A 89 -12.23 8.41 20.78
N GLY A 90 -11.52 9.03 19.84
CA GLY A 90 -10.28 9.79 20.06
C GLY A 90 -10.32 11.30 19.84
N ASP A 91 -11.51 11.89 19.63
CA ASP A 91 -11.68 13.34 19.45
C ASP A 91 -12.06 14.01 20.78
N GLY A 92 -11.05 14.32 21.59
CA GLY A 92 -11.15 15.30 22.69
C GLY A 92 -10.98 16.73 22.21
#